data_AF-A0A919KRZ9-F1
#
_entry.id   AF-A0A919KRZ9-F1
#
_cell.length_a   1.000
_cell.length_b   1.000
_cell.length_c   1.000
_cell.angle_alpha   90.00
_cell.angle_beta   90.00
_cell.angle_gamma   90.00
#
_symmetry.space_group_name_H-M   'P 1'
#
loop_
_entity.id
_entity.type
_entity.pdbx_description
1 polymer ?
#
loop_
_entity_poly.entity_id
_entity_poly.type
_entity_poly.pdbx_seq_one_letter_code
_entity_poly.pdbx_strand_id
1 'polypeptide(L)'
;MTDTIEFDPTDPVFISYRHSDGTDTTAELAWLLRAAGIPVWRDVDDLPPGDTNERLKQAIDSGLSGAVLVITPEVAHSTVIREVEAPRLINLHQTDNDFALGIVNAVQTESGSVDYGAPDRVLNQSTETLTGVDQKASTREGLIALVRGMVFHRIAHRRSAVELNDGTFNLTVQTRNTPQVYDRTGSELDIRIRPSTHERLPSAEGLVDLADVIQFLPTAVTRASAKRVRITGGAHLTVALAVGMALPASRIGQLEVIDQRGVAWVGDGVARMPETPSLAVASSGAGSNANDVAGRPRVAVYLDLMSPRSDAAFERFVEENRSALATWVHLRPISDSPLDPAMARELATEAAYRIRELSSTHANAEVDLLIRGPFAMAILVGSLLNTVRVTAYEWDDTEGPAYVPTLRLLSSMTEGAIREVLI
;
A
#
# COMPACT_ATOMS: atom_id res chain seq x y z
N MET A 1 -0.49 12.26 -41.15
CA MET A 1 -1.03 12.57 -39.82
C MET A 1 -0.24 11.69 -38.88
N THR A 2 0.73 12.27 -38.17
CA THR A 2 1.44 11.58 -37.08
C THR A 2 0.46 11.53 -35.93
N ASP A 3 -0.10 10.34 -35.66
CA ASP A 3 -0.80 10.10 -34.40
C ASP A 3 0.24 10.33 -33.29
N THR A 4 0.15 11.48 -32.63
CA THR A 4 0.82 11.71 -31.36
C THR A 4 0.31 10.64 -30.41
N ILE A 5 1.17 9.71 -30.00
CA ILE A 5 0.89 8.79 -28.91
C ILE A 5 0.56 9.67 -27.70
N GLU A 6 -0.70 9.68 -27.29
CA GLU A 6 -1.13 10.41 -26.11
C GLU A 6 -0.68 9.61 -24.89
N PHE A 7 0.31 10.16 -24.17
CA PHE A 7 0.90 9.53 -23.01
C PHE A 7 -0.05 9.61 -21.82
N ASP A 8 -0.39 8.48 -21.21
CA ASP A 8 -1.19 8.43 -19.98
C ASP A 8 -0.28 8.15 -18.78
N PRO A 9 -0.13 9.08 -17.82
CA PRO A 9 0.64 8.84 -16.60
C PRO A 9 0.12 7.66 -15.76
N THR A 10 -1.09 7.15 -16.02
CA THR A 10 -1.66 5.99 -15.34
C THR A 10 -1.24 4.64 -15.93
N ASP A 11 -0.59 4.64 -17.10
CA ASP A 11 -0.04 3.46 -17.74
C ASP A 11 1.04 2.76 -16.88
N PRO A 12 1.40 1.51 -17.19
CA PRO A 12 2.40 0.78 -16.44
C PRO A 12 3.82 1.32 -16.68
N VAL A 13 4.68 1.02 -15.72
CA VAL A 13 6.13 1.16 -15.86
C VAL A 13 6.72 -0.14 -16.40
N PHE A 14 7.54 -0.03 -17.45
CA PHE A 14 8.30 -1.15 -17.98
C PHE A 14 9.62 -1.34 -17.22
N ILE A 15 10.00 -2.58 -16.89
CA ILE A 15 11.32 -2.87 -16.30
C ILE A 15 12.17 -3.63 -17.31
N SER A 16 13.22 -2.98 -17.80
CA SER A 16 14.21 -3.57 -18.71
C SER A 16 15.38 -4.15 -17.91
N TYR A 17 15.67 -5.42 -18.10
CA TYR A 17 16.69 -6.15 -17.34
C TYR A 17 17.19 -7.37 -18.09
N ARG A 18 18.41 -7.82 -17.77
CA ARG A 18 18.95 -9.08 -18.30
C ARG A 18 18.50 -10.24 -17.41
N HIS A 19 17.85 -11.25 -17.99
CA HIS A 19 17.27 -12.38 -17.25
C HIS A 19 18.27 -13.17 -16.40
N SER A 20 19.50 -13.35 -16.86
CA SER A 20 20.48 -14.20 -16.17
C SER A 20 21.04 -13.62 -14.86
N ASP A 21 20.92 -12.31 -14.64
CA ASP A 21 21.59 -11.64 -13.53
C ASP A 21 20.85 -10.41 -12.97
N GLY A 22 19.80 -9.95 -13.63
CA GLY A 22 18.90 -8.90 -13.15
C GLY A 22 17.59 -9.39 -12.53
N THR A 23 17.30 -10.70 -12.59
CA THR A 23 15.97 -11.24 -12.24
C THR A 23 15.53 -10.93 -10.81
N ASP A 24 16.41 -11.14 -9.82
CA ASP A 24 16.04 -10.97 -8.41
C ASP A 24 15.77 -9.49 -8.08
N THR A 25 16.68 -8.60 -8.51
CA THR A 25 16.51 -7.14 -8.38
C THR A 25 15.24 -6.66 -9.06
N THR A 26 14.94 -7.15 -10.27
CA THR A 26 13.71 -6.81 -10.99
C THR A 26 12.47 -7.32 -10.28
N ALA A 27 12.49 -8.55 -9.75
CA ALA A 27 11.37 -9.13 -9.03
C ALA A 27 11.06 -8.31 -7.76
N GLU A 28 12.09 -7.92 -7.02
CA GLU A 28 11.96 -7.07 -5.85
C GLU A 28 11.42 -5.67 -6.20
N LEU A 29 12.02 -5.00 -7.20
CA LEU A 29 11.57 -3.70 -7.67
C LEU A 29 10.11 -3.73 -8.14
N ALA A 30 9.72 -4.77 -8.89
CA ALA A 30 8.37 -4.91 -9.39
C ALA A 30 7.33 -4.96 -8.25
N TRP A 31 7.63 -5.69 -7.17
CA TRP A 31 6.75 -5.76 -6.01
C TRP A 31 6.72 -4.46 -5.21
N LEU A 32 7.85 -3.76 -5.06
CA LEU A 32 7.87 -2.44 -4.43
C LEU A 32 7.06 -1.40 -5.23
N LEU A 33 7.18 -1.39 -6.56
CA LEU A 33 6.38 -0.51 -7.44
C LEU A 33 4.88 -0.81 -7.29
N ARG A 34 4.49 -2.09 -7.35
CA ARG A 34 3.10 -2.54 -7.18
C ARG A 34 2.53 -2.18 -5.79
N ALA A 35 3.31 -2.40 -4.73
CA ALA A 35 2.92 -2.04 -3.37
C ALA A 35 2.79 -0.52 -3.18
N ALA A 36 3.59 0.27 -3.91
CA ALA A 36 3.49 1.73 -3.93
C ALA A 36 2.34 2.27 -4.80
N GLY A 37 1.70 1.39 -5.58
CA GLY A 37 0.56 1.72 -6.42
C GLY A 37 0.88 2.01 -7.88
N ILE A 38 2.06 1.62 -8.37
CA ILE A 38 2.44 1.74 -9.78
C ILE A 38 2.21 0.40 -10.48
N PRO A 39 1.35 0.34 -11.51
CA PRO A 39 1.24 -0.84 -12.36
C PRO A 39 2.59 -1.13 -13.04
N VAL A 40 2.99 -2.40 -13.05
CA VAL A 40 4.26 -2.83 -13.63
C VAL A 40 3.99 -3.80 -14.76
N TRP A 41 4.63 -3.54 -15.90
CA TRP A 41 4.68 -4.47 -17.02
C TRP A 41 5.96 -5.28 -16.97
N ARG A 42 5.83 -6.62 -16.97
CA ARG A 42 6.97 -7.54 -16.98
C ARG A 42 6.81 -8.60 -18.06
N ASP A 43 7.88 -8.78 -18.81
CA ASP A 43 8.03 -9.76 -19.90
C ASP A 43 7.59 -11.20 -19.49
N VAL A 44 7.99 -11.67 -18.32
CA VAL A 44 7.78 -13.07 -17.88
C VAL A 44 6.33 -13.40 -17.53
N ASP A 45 5.59 -12.43 -16.98
CA ASP A 45 4.29 -12.67 -16.35
C ASP A 45 3.11 -12.17 -17.21
N ASP A 46 3.35 -11.19 -18.09
CA ASP A 46 2.28 -10.43 -18.78
C ASP A 46 2.15 -10.75 -20.29
N LEU A 47 2.88 -11.74 -20.83
CA LEU A 47 2.84 -12.12 -22.25
C LEU A 47 2.55 -13.61 -22.52
N PRO A 48 1.77 -13.92 -23.58
CA PRO A 48 1.78 -15.24 -24.20
C PRO A 48 3.16 -15.56 -24.81
N PRO A 49 3.56 -16.83 -24.95
CA PRO A 49 4.88 -17.20 -25.47
C PRO A 49 5.15 -16.62 -26.89
N GLY A 50 6.29 -15.92 -27.07
CA GLY A 50 6.68 -15.24 -28.34
C GLY A 50 8.09 -14.59 -28.35
N ASP A 51 8.48 -13.92 -29.44
CA ASP A 51 9.80 -13.30 -29.69
C ASP A 51 10.01 -11.98 -28.91
N THR A 52 11.23 -11.73 -28.41
CA THR A 52 11.61 -10.64 -27.48
C THR A 52 11.46 -9.24 -28.08
N ASN A 53 11.71 -9.08 -29.38
CA ASN A 53 11.58 -7.76 -30.05
C ASN A 53 10.13 -7.32 -30.24
N GLU A 54 9.19 -8.26 -30.35
CA GLU A 54 7.76 -7.94 -30.40
C GLU A 54 7.27 -7.43 -29.03
N ARG A 55 7.92 -7.83 -27.93
CA ARG A 55 7.52 -7.54 -26.54
C ARG A 55 7.61 -6.04 -26.20
N LEU A 56 8.76 -5.41 -26.47
CA LEU A 56 8.91 -3.97 -26.23
C LEU A 56 8.01 -3.15 -27.16
N LYS A 57 7.89 -3.59 -28.43
CA LYS A 57 7.01 -2.92 -29.38
C LYS A 57 5.56 -2.97 -28.90
N GLN A 58 5.08 -4.14 -28.47
CA GLN A 58 3.75 -4.30 -27.90
C GLN A 58 3.56 -3.48 -26.62
N ALA A 59 4.56 -3.41 -25.73
CA ALA A 59 4.50 -2.60 -24.52
C ALA A 59 4.34 -1.11 -24.86
N ILE A 60 5.16 -0.59 -25.79
CA ILE A 60 5.06 0.80 -26.27
C ILE A 60 3.73 1.05 -27.00
N ASP A 61 3.32 0.14 -27.88
CA ASP A 61 2.06 0.21 -28.62
C ASP A 61 0.83 0.15 -27.68
N SER A 62 0.99 -0.43 -26.47
CA SER A 62 -0.06 -0.54 -25.44
C SER A 62 -0.07 0.62 -24.43
N GLY A 63 0.87 1.57 -24.54
CA GLY A 63 1.03 2.70 -23.63
C GLY A 63 1.91 2.37 -22.40
N LEU A 64 2.94 3.18 -22.19
CA LEU A 64 3.84 3.14 -21.02
C LEU A 64 3.88 4.51 -20.37
N SER A 65 3.83 4.55 -19.03
CA SER A 65 4.04 5.79 -18.26
C SER A 65 5.50 6.03 -17.87
N GLY A 66 6.39 5.11 -18.22
CA GLY A 66 7.79 5.20 -17.86
C GLY A 66 8.50 3.86 -17.94
N ALA A 67 9.79 3.88 -17.61
CA ALA A 67 10.59 2.67 -17.52
C ALA A 67 11.68 2.74 -16.45
N VAL A 68 12.14 1.56 -16.03
CA VAL A 68 13.33 1.40 -15.21
C VAL A 68 14.32 0.48 -15.92
N LEU A 69 15.56 0.96 -16.06
CA LEU A 69 16.68 0.15 -16.53
C LEU A 69 17.41 -0.47 -15.33
N VAL A 70 17.46 -1.80 -15.26
CA VAL A 70 18.25 -2.53 -14.26
C VAL A 70 19.62 -2.86 -14.87
N ILE A 71 20.64 -2.12 -14.43
CA ILE A 71 21.99 -2.17 -14.96
C ILE A 71 22.88 -3.00 -14.04
N THR A 72 23.30 -4.14 -14.55
CA THR A 72 24.34 -5.00 -13.97
C THR A 72 25.59 -4.95 -14.85
N PRO A 73 26.75 -5.44 -14.37
CA PRO A 73 27.96 -5.51 -15.20
C PRO A 73 27.74 -6.31 -16.50
N GLU A 74 26.94 -7.37 -16.45
CA GLU A 74 26.75 -8.28 -17.59
C GLU A 74 25.67 -7.83 -18.58
N VAL A 75 24.97 -6.71 -18.34
CA VAL A 75 24.05 -6.11 -19.33
C VAL A 75 24.79 -5.81 -20.65
N ALA A 76 26.12 -5.60 -20.60
CA ALA A 76 26.98 -5.48 -21.77
C ALA A 76 26.81 -6.64 -22.78
N HIS A 77 26.42 -7.82 -22.32
CA HIS A 77 26.21 -9.03 -23.11
C HIS A 77 24.77 -9.21 -23.63
N SER A 78 23.86 -8.26 -23.35
CA SER A 78 22.48 -8.30 -23.86
C SER A 78 22.32 -7.37 -25.06
N THR A 79 22.42 -7.93 -26.27
CA THR A 79 22.21 -7.19 -27.53
C THR A 79 20.83 -6.53 -27.58
N VAL A 80 19.78 -7.23 -27.13
CA VAL A 80 18.41 -6.70 -27.13
C VAL A 80 18.29 -5.45 -26.27
N ILE A 81 18.85 -5.47 -25.05
CA ILE A 81 18.80 -4.29 -24.17
C ILE A 81 19.60 -3.13 -24.77
N ARG A 82 20.81 -3.39 -25.24
CA ARG A 82 21.73 -2.37 -25.75
C ARG A 82 21.27 -1.71 -27.04
N GLU A 83 20.73 -2.50 -27.97
CA GLU A 83 20.45 -2.05 -29.33
C GLU A 83 18.97 -1.78 -29.58
N VAL A 84 18.07 -2.29 -28.71
CA VAL A 84 16.61 -2.18 -28.91
C VAL A 84 15.94 -1.47 -27.73
N GLU A 85 16.02 -2.00 -26.52
CA GLU A 85 15.26 -1.48 -25.38
C GLU A 85 15.79 -0.14 -24.88
N ALA A 86 17.04 -0.08 -24.43
CA ALA A 86 17.59 1.12 -23.81
C ALA A 86 17.56 2.34 -24.75
N PRO A 87 17.99 2.26 -26.04
CA PRO A 87 17.93 3.42 -26.93
C PRO A 87 16.51 3.98 -27.09
N ARG A 88 15.49 3.12 -27.14
CA ARG A 88 14.09 3.55 -27.28
C ARG A 88 13.57 4.22 -26.01
N LEU A 89 13.86 3.64 -24.84
CA LEU A 89 13.45 4.21 -23.55
C LEU A 89 14.15 5.55 -23.26
N ILE A 90 15.43 5.66 -23.62
CA ILE A 90 16.19 6.91 -23.55
C ILE A 90 15.59 7.95 -24.47
N ASN A 91 15.27 7.58 -25.72
CA ASN A 91 14.63 8.50 -26.66
C ASN A 91 13.27 8.98 -26.14
N LEU A 92 12.41 8.09 -25.62
CA LEU A 92 11.13 8.47 -25.02
C LEU A 92 11.31 9.51 -23.91
N HIS A 93 12.23 9.26 -22.98
CA HIS A 93 12.55 10.19 -21.89
C HIS A 93 13.09 11.55 -22.38
N GLN A 94 13.88 11.56 -23.45
CA GLN A 94 14.42 12.81 -24.01
C GLN A 94 13.38 13.61 -24.80
N THR A 95 12.40 12.94 -25.41
CA THR A 95 11.40 13.57 -26.27
C THR A 95 10.11 13.93 -25.53
N ASP A 96 9.84 13.29 -24.39
CA ASP A 96 8.60 13.45 -23.63
C ASP A 96 8.90 13.66 -22.13
N ASN A 97 8.54 14.84 -21.62
CA ASN A 97 8.77 15.20 -20.21
C ASN A 97 7.89 14.41 -19.23
N ASP A 98 6.78 13.85 -19.69
CA ASP A 98 5.86 13.09 -18.85
C ASP A 98 6.35 11.64 -18.68
N PHE A 99 7.24 11.16 -19.57
CA PHE A 99 7.88 9.84 -19.49
C PHE A 99 8.94 9.78 -18.40
N ALA A 100 8.65 9.01 -17.34
CA ALA A 100 9.59 8.78 -16.25
C ALA A 100 10.64 7.71 -16.63
N LEU A 101 11.93 8.04 -16.58
CA LEU A 101 13.01 7.07 -16.68
C LEU A 101 13.79 7.00 -15.36
N GLY A 102 13.94 5.79 -14.84
CA GLY A 102 14.76 5.49 -13.66
C GLY A 102 15.85 4.45 -13.97
N ILE A 103 16.92 4.46 -13.18
CA ILE A 103 17.99 3.46 -13.29
C ILE A 103 18.24 2.81 -11.93
N VAL A 104 18.22 1.48 -11.91
CA VAL A 104 18.79 0.69 -10.82
C VAL A 104 20.18 0.24 -11.24
N ASN A 105 21.21 0.73 -10.55
CA ASN A 105 22.60 0.50 -10.90
C ASN A 105 23.27 -0.42 -9.87
N ALA A 106 23.64 -1.62 -10.32
CA ALA A 106 24.37 -2.61 -9.56
C ALA A 106 25.89 -2.55 -9.81
N VAL A 107 26.37 -1.66 -10.69
CA VAL A 107 27.79 -1.50 -10.97
C VAL A 107 28.43 -0.62 -9.90
N GLN A 108 29.53 -1.09 -9.33
CA GLN A 108 30.26 -0.40 -8.29
C GLN A 108 31.62 0.06 -8.79
N THR A 109 32.10 1.18 -8.25
CA THR A 109 33.48 1.64 -8.38
C THR A 109 34.41 0.74 -7.55
N GLU A 110 35.73 0.90 -7.73
CA GLU A 110 36.74 0.21 -6.91
C GLU A 110 36.59 0.49 -5.40
N SER A 111 36.01 1.62 -5.04
CA SER A 111 35.71 2.01 -3.65
C SER A 111 34.41 1.39 -3.10
N GLY A 112 33.68 0.60 -3.89
CA GLY A 112 32.42 -0.05 -3.49
C GLY A 112 31.17 0.84 -3.54
N SER A 113 31.29 2.08 -4.03
CA SER A 113 30.15 2.99 -4.25
C SER A 113 29.52 2.77 -5.64
N VAL A 114 28.28 3.21 -5.85
CA VAL A 114 27.63 3.15 -7.17
C VAL A 114 28.45 3.90 -8.22
N ASP A 115 28.72 3.26 -9.35
CA ASP A 115 29.38 3.88 -10.51
C ASP A 115 28.33 4.51 -11.43
N TYR A 116 28.05 5.80 -11.22
CA TYR A 116 27.06 6.56 -11.98
C TYR A 116 27.36 6.71 -13.49
N GLY A 117 28.62 6.49 -13.90
CA GLY A 117 29.01 6.51 -15.31
C GLY A 117 28.91 5.14 -15.99
N ALA A 118 28.71 4.06 -15.22
CA ALA A 118 28.64 2.71 -15.75
C ALA A 118 27.47 2.48 -16.74
N PRO A 119 26.25 3.01 -16.53
CA PRO A 119 25.14 2.79 -17.46
C PRO A 119 25.47 3.19 -18.90
N ASP A 120 26.07 4.37 -19.12
CA ASP A 120 26.48 4.80 -20.46
C ASP A 120 27.49 3.82 -21.07
N ARG A 121 28.50 3.38 -20.30
CA ARG A 121 29.54 2.46 -20.78
C ARG A 121 28.99 1.07 -21.10
N VAL A 122 28.18 0.52 -20.21
CA VAL A 122 27.63 -0.85 -20.32
C VAL A 122 26.57 -0.92 -21.43
N LEU A 123 25.76 0.12 -21.58
CA LEU A 123 24.75 0.22 -22.64
C LEU A 123 25.31 0.72 -23.98
N ASN A 124 26.61 1.06 -24.04
CA ASN A 124 27.26 1.61 -25.23
C ASN A 124 26.57 2.88 -25.75
N GLN A 125 26.21 3.76 -24.82
CA GLN A 125 25.68 5.10 -25.10
C GLN A 125 26.82 6.12 -25.14
N SER A 126 26.53 7.30 -25.66
CA SER A 126 27.45 8.44 -25.59
C SER A 126 27.70 8.81 -24.12
N THR A 127 28.93 9.19 -23.78
CA THR A 127 29.26 9.67 -22.43
C THR A 127 28.33 10.80 -22.00
N GLU A 128 27.82 10.73 -20.78
CA GLU A 128 26.89 11.68 -20.16
C GLU A 128 25.44 11.64 -20.67
N THR A 129 25.05 10.62 -21.44
CA THR A 129 23.66 10.46 -21.89
C THR A 129 22.72 10.20 -20.72
N LEU A 130 23.16 9.41 -19.74
CA LEU A 130 22.33 8.95 -18.60
C LEU A 130 22.68 9.64 -17.27
N THR A 131 23.60 10.60 -17.25
CA THR A 131 24.01 11.30 -16.02
C THR A 131 22.87 12.11 -15.39
N GLY A 132 21.93 12.61 -16.20
CA GLY A 132 20.76 13.37 -15.73
C GLY A 132 19.58 12.51 -15.27
N VAL A 133 19.62 11.20 -15.50
CA VAL A 133 18.54 10.27 -15.13
C VAL A 133 18.68 9.89 -13.65
N ASP A 134 17.56 9.73 -12.93
CA ASP A 134 17.62 9.34 -11.52
C ASP A 134 18.15 7.91 -11.38
N GLN A 135 19.38 7.78 -10.86
CA GLN A 135 20.05 6.50 -10.64
C GLN A 135 20.14 6.16 -9.16
N LYS A 136 19.77 4.93 -8.79
CA LYS A 136 19.84 4.40 -7.43
C LYS A 136 20.56 3.05 -7.39
N ALA A 137 21.14 2.70 -6.24
CA ALA A 137 21.76 1.40 -6.04
C ALA A 137 20.74 0.25 -6.15
N SER A 138 21.19 -0.95 -6.51
CA SER A 138 20.37 -2.18 -6.50
C SER A 138 20.05 -2.74 -5.11
N THR A 139 20.48 -2.06 -4.04
CA THR A 139 20.07 -2.36 -2.66
C THR A 139 18.61 -2.01 -2.42
N ARG A 140 17.93 -2.68 -1.49
CA ARG A 140 16.52 -2.38 -1.14
C ARG A 140 16.25 -0.91 -0.82
N GLU A 141 17.10 -0.24 -0.05
CA GLU A 141 16.98 1.21 0.22
C GLU A 141 17.02 2.05 -1.07
N GLY A 142 17.92 1.69 -1.99
CA GLY A 142 18.02 2.31 -3.32
C GLY A 142 16.77 2.07 -4.17
N LEU A 143 16.21 0.85 -4.15
CA LEU A 143 14.96 0.53 -4.82
C LEU A 143 13.80 1.36 -4.26
N ILE A 144 13.65 1.43 -2.94
CA ILE A 144 12.63 2.24 -2.25
C ILE A 144 12.77 3.73 -2.64
N ALA A 145 14.00 4.25 -2.69
CA ALA A 145 14.27 5.62 -3.10
C ALA A 145 13.89 5.88 -4.56
N LEU A 146 14.12 4.92 -5.46
CA LEU A 146 13.71 5.02 -6.86
C LEU A 146 12.18 5.00 -6.99
N VAL A 147 11.52 4.05 -6.32
CA VAL A 147 10.05 3.93 -6.31
C VAL A 147 9.40 5.23 -5.83
N ARG A 148 9.95 5.86 -4.79
CA ARG A 148 9.52 7.18 -4.33
C ARG A 148 9.58 8.23 -5.45
N GLY A 149 10.68 8.27 -6.20
CA GLY A 149 10.85 9.15 -7.35
C GLY A 149 9.78 8.93 -8.41
N MET A 150 9.55 7.66 -8.78
CA MET A 150 8.54 7.26 -9.78
C MET A 150 7.12 7.63 -9.34
N VAL A 151 6.74 7.35 -8.09
CA VAL A 151 5.42 7.72 -7.54
C VAL A 151 5.23 9.23 -7.61
N PHE A 152 6.22 9.99 -7.17
CA PHE A 152 6.11 11.44 -7.12
C PHE A 152 6.11 12.11 -8.49
N HIS A 153 6.84 11.54 -9.45
CA HIS A 153 6.78 11.96 -10.85
C HIS A 153 5.38 11.75 -11.42
N ARG A 154 4.84 10.53 -11.28
CA ARG A 154 3.49 10.17 -11.71
C ARG A 154 2.45 11.13 -11.13
N ILE A 155 2.48 11.35 -9.82
CA ILE A 155 1.50 12.21 -9.15
C ILE A 155 1.60 13.68 -9.56
N ALA A 156 2.80 14.19 -9.86
CA ALA A 156 2.96 15.56 -10.35
C ALA A 156 2.19 15.78 -11.66
N HIS A 157 2.21 14.78 -12.56
CA HIS A 157 1.50 14.80 -13.84
C HIS A 157 0.01 14.48 -13.73
N ARG A 158 -0.47 14.03 -12.56
CA ARG A 158 -1.90 13.77 -12.29
C ARG A 158 -2.64 14.94 -11.64
N ARG A 159 -1.95 16.04 -11.28
CA ARG A 159 -2.57 17.19 -10.58
C ARG A 159 -3.78 17.77 -11.33
N SER A 160 -3.65 17.99 -12.64
CA SER A 160 -4.74 18.54 -13.45
C SER A 160 -5.93 17.58 -13.54
N ALA A 161 -5.67 16.27 -13.68
CA ALA A 161 -6.74 15.25 -13.69
C ALA A 161 -7.49 15.19 -12.36
N VAL A 162 -6.76 15.28 -11.23
CA VAL A 162 -7.34 15.33 -9.89
C VAL A 162 -8.19 16.59 -9.72
N GLU A 163 -7.72 17.75 -10.18
CA GLU A 163 -8.47 19.01 -10.13
C GLU A 163 -9.77 18.94 -10.95
N LEU A 164 -9.71 18.39 -12.17
CA LEU A 164 -10.88 18.17 -13.04
C LEU A 164 -11.87 17.16 -12.42
N ASN A 165 -11.39 16.25 -11.57
CA ASN A 165 -12.19 15.29 -10.81
C ASN A 165 -12.61 15.81 -9.42
N ASP A 166 -12.99 17.09 -9.32
CA ASP A 166 -13.43 17.74 -8.07
C ASP A 166 -12.39 17.65 -6.93
N GLY A 167 -11.09 17.62 -7.29
CA GLY A 167 -10.02 17.42 -6.31
C GLY A 167 -9.99 16.03 -5.68
N THR A 168 -10.56 15.01 -6.33
CA THR A 168 -10.62 13.63 -5.82
C THR A 168 -9.43 12.81 -6.29
N PHE A 169 -8.63 12.33 -5.35
CA PHE A 169 -7.57 11.35 -5.57
C PHE A 169 -8.14 9.94 -5.48
N ASN A 170 -8.05 9.17 -6.57
CA ASN A 170 -8.51 7.80 -6.61
C ASN A 170 -7.35 6.86 -6.26
N LEU A 171 -7.62 5.94 -5.33
CA LEU A 171 -6.70 4.92 -4.88
C LEU A 171 -7.42 3.57 -4.96
N THR A 172 -6.78 2.55 -5.50
CA THR A 172 -7.30 1.19 -5.42
C THR A 172 -6.38 0.31 -4.58
N VAL A 173 -6.95 -0.64 -3.87
CA VAL A 173 -6.19 -1.60 -3.05
C VAL A 173 -6.71 -3.01 -3.33
N GLN A 174 -5.80 -3.93 -3.62
CA GLN A 174 -6.12 -5.35 -3.76
C GLN A 174 -5.02 -6.21 -3.13
N THR A 175 -5.41 -7.18 -2.29
CA THR A 175 -4.47 -8.04 -1.55
C THR A 175 -4.68 -9.53 -1.75
N ARG A 176 -5.73 -9.95 -2.47
CA ARG A 176 -6.09 -11.36 -2.64
C ARG A 176 -5.85 -11.89 -4.05
N ASN A 177 -5.91 -11.02 -5.05
CA ASN A 177 -5.73 -11.42 -6.44
C ASN A 177 -4.26 -11.31 -6.83
N THR A 178 -3.80 -12.25 -7.66
CA THR A 178 -2.53 -12.10 -8.38
C THR A 178 -2.65 -10.91 -9.32
N PRO A 179 -1.80 -9.88 -9.19
CA PRO A 179 -1.91 -8.68 -10.01
C PRO A 179 -1.49 -8.98 -11.45
N GLN A 180 -2.29 -8.54 -12.40
CA GLN A 180 -1.95 -8.50 -13.83
C GLN A 180 -1.82 -7.05 -14.29
N VAL A 181 -1.02 -6.79 -15.33
CA VAL A 181 -0.94 -5.43 -15.94
C VAL A 181 -2.32 -4.87 -16.28
N TYR A 182 -3.22 -5.72 -16.77
CA TYR A 182 -4.56 -5.34 -17.20
C TYR A 182 -5.51 -5.00 -16.04
N ASP A 183 -5.10 -5.22 -14.78
CA ASP A 183 -5.85 -4.82 -13.58
C ASP A 183 -5.68 -3.33 -13.22
N ARG A 184 -4.99 -2.55 -14.08
CA ARG A 184 -4.89 -1.08 -13.95
C ARG A 184 -6.27 -0.44 -14.03
N THR A 185 -6.55 0.49 -13.14
CA THR A 185 -7.91 1.07 -13.03
C THR A 185 -8.01 2.49 -13.57
N GLY A 186 -6.89 3.08 -14.01
CA GLY A 186 -6.79 4.51 -14.32
C GLY A 186 -6.78 5.41 -13.07
N SER A 187 -6.68 4.82 -11.88
CA SER A 187 -6.51 5.56 -10.62
C SER A 187 -5.11 6.17 -10.52
N GLU A 188 -4.97 7.19 -9.67
CA GLU A 188 -3.68 7.81 -9.39
C GLU A 188 -2.67 6.77 -8.88
N LEU A 189 -3.13 5.86 -8.01
CA LEU A 189 -2.36 4.72 -7.48
C LEU A 189 -3.22 3.44 -7.40
N ASP A 190 -2.63 2.31 -7.77
CA ASP A 190 -3.22 0.96 -7.74
C ASP A 190 -2.39 0.03 -6.84
N ILE A 191 -2.59 0.09 -5.52
CA ILE A 191 -1.82 -0.72 -4.55
C ILE A 191 -2.14 -2.21 -4.74
N ARG A 192 -1.10 -2.99 -5.00
CA ARG A 192 -1.14 -4.46 -5.06
C ARG A 192 0.00 -5.01 -4.22
N ILE A 193 -0.30 -5.96 -3.33
CA ILE A 193 0.74 -6.69 -2.59
C ILE A 193 0.90 -8.10 -3.15
N ARG A 194 1.98 -8.79 -2.75
CA ARG A 194 2.21 -10.19 -3.12
C ARG A 194 1.00 -11.06 -2.76
N PRO A 195 0.57 -11.97 -3.64
CA PRO A 195 -0.47 -12.93 -3.30
C PRO A 195 0.02 -13.80 -2.14
N SER A 196 -0.90 -14.12 -1.24
CA SER A 196 -0.59 -15.04 -0.15
C SER A 196 -0.59 -16.48 -0.63
N THR A 197 0.29 -17.30 -0.07
CA THR A 197 0.19 -18.76 -0.16
C THR A 197 -0.77 -19.32 0.89
N HIS A 198 -1.22 -18.49 1.83
CA HIS A 198 -2.20 -18.82 2.86
C HIS A 198 -3.60 -18.41 2.43
N GLU A 199 -4.63 -19.21 2.76
CA GLU A 199 -6.01 -18.97 2.30
C GLU A 199 -6.65 -17.71 2.91
N ARG A 200 -6.36 -17.46 4.21
CA ARG A 200 -6.92 -16.33 4.99
C ARG A 200 -5.99 -15.14 5.20
N LEU A 201 -4.71 -15.39 5.44
CA LEU A 201 -3.75 -14.38 5.87
C LEU A 201 -3.09 -13.68 4.66
N PRO A 202 -2.72 -12.40 4.76
CA PRO A 202 -1.91 -11.73 3.75
C PRO A 202 -0.50 -12.34 3.63
N SER A 203 0.18 -12.08 2.51
CA SER A 203 1.58 -12.46 2.32
C SER A 203 2.50 -11.65 3.25
N ALA A 204 3.32 -12.32 4.07
CA ALA A 204 4.30 -11.66 4.93
C ALA A 204 5.28 -10.79 4.14
N GLU A 205 5.87 -11.32 3.06
CA GLU A 205 6.73 -10.55 2.15
C GLU A 205 5.98 -9.36 1.53
N GLY A 206 4.72 -9.56 1.13
CA GLY A 206 3.89 -8.48 0.59
C GLY A 206 3.60 -7.38 1.59
N LEU A 207 3.48 -7.71 2.88
CA LEU A 207 3.35 -6.73 3.95
C LEU A 207 4.66 -5.99 4.21
N VAL A 208 5.81 -6.64 4.09
CA VAL A 208 7.13 -5.99 4.18
C VAL A 208 7.31 -4.99 3.04
N ASP A 209 7.00 -5.38 1.80
CA ASP A 209 7.00 -4.47 0.65
C ASP A 209 6.07 -3.26 0.87
N LEU A 210 4.86 -3.50 1.39
CA LEU A 210 3.92 -2.42 1.71
C LEU A 210 4.46 -1.51 2.82
N ALA A 211 5.05 -2.07 3.88
CA ALA A 211 5.61 -1.29 4.98
C ALA A 211 6.66 -0.28 4.50
N ASP A 212 7.50 -0.69 3.56
CA ASP A 212 8.56 0.14 3.01
C ASP A 212 8.04 1.35 2.22
N VAL A 213 6.88 1.22 1.55
CA VAL A 213 6.40 2.21 0.57
C VAL A 213 5.12 2.94 0.99
N ILE A 214 4.35 2.43 1.96
CA ILE A 214 3.08 3.03 2.39
C ILE A 214 3.25 4.47 2.92
N GLN A 215 4.45 4.81 3.39
CA GLN A 215 4.83 6.16 3.80
C GLN A 215 4.71 7.22 2.69
N PHE A 216 4.67 6.82 1.42
CA PHE A 216 4.55 7.75 0.29
C PHE A 216 3.13 8.28 0.11
N LEU A 217 2.11 7.51 0.49
CA LEU A 217 0.70 7.82 0.22
C LEU A 217 0.26 9.22 0.67
N PRO A 218 0.60 9.67 1.89
CA PRO A 218 0.06 10.94 2.36
C PRO A 218 0.71 12.11 1.63
N THR A 219 1.97 11.94 1.24
CA THR A 219 2.70 12.92 0.45
C THR A 219 2.19 12.93 -0.98
N ALA A 220 1.89 11.77 -1.57
CA ALA A 220 1.25 11.65 -2.88
C ALA A 220 -0.08 12.42 -2.92
N VAL A 221 -0.99 12.18 -1.97
CA VAL A 221 -2.27 12.90 -1.87
C VAL A 221 -2.07 14.42 -1.78
N THR A 222 -1.15 14.88 -0.92
CA THR A 222 -0.87 16.32 -0.80
C THR A 222 -0.24 16.92 -2.06
N ARG A 223 0.66 16.19 -2.74
CA ARG A 223 1.29 16.63 -3.99
C ARG A 223 0.29 16.73 -5.13
N ALA A 224 -0.70 15.85 -5.15
CA ALA A 224 -1.82 15.90 -6.08
C ALA A 224 -2.74 17.12 -5.86
N SER A 225 -2.59 17.85 -4.73
CA SER A 225 -3.51 18.92 -4.30
C SER A 225 -4.96 18.43 -4.11
N ALA A 226 -5.11 17.16 -3.74
CA ALA A 226 -6.40 16.56 -3.53
C ALA A 226 -7.08 17.08 -2.26
N LYS A 227 -8.41 17.21 -2.31
CA LYS A 227 -9.28 17.59 -1.18
C LYS A 227 -10.03 16.38 -0.61
N ARG A 228 -10.11 15.32 -1.42
CA ARG A 228 -10.81 14.07 -1.12
C ARG A 228 -9.94 12.90 -1.58
N VAL A 229 -9.93 11.83 -0.81
CA VAL A 229 -9.42 10.52 -1.24
C VAL A 229 -10.58 9.57 -1.39
N ARG A 230 -10.67 8.91 -2.54
CA ARG A 230 -11.62 7.84 -2.82
C ARG A 230 -10.87 6.52 -2.93
N ILE A 231 -11.24 5.54 -2.13
CA ILE A 231 -10.62 4.21 -2.11
C ILE A 231 -11.59 3.17 -2.66
N THR A 232 -11.12 2.30 -3.55
CA THR A 232 -11.90 1.17 -4.08
C THR A 232 -11.10 -0.15 -3.98
N GLY A 233 -11.75 -1.27 -4.28
CA GLY A 233 -11.12 -2.59 -4.33
C GLY A 233 -11.50 -3.48 -3.15
N GLY A 234 -10.53 -4.19 -2.58
CA GLY A 234 -10.74 -5.08 -1.44
C GLY A 234 -9.42 -5.59 -0.85
N ALA A 235 -9.31 -5.55 0.47
CA ALA A 235 -8.09 -5.93 1.16
C ALA A 235 -8.38 -6.89 2.33
N HIS A 236 -7.33 -7.53 2.83
CA HIS A 236 -7.26 -8.01 4.21
C HIS A 236 -7.50 -6.83 5.17
N LEU A 237 -8.18 -7.06 6.29
CA LEU A 237 -8.66 -5.98 7.17
C LEU A 237 -7.53 -5.20 7.83
N THR A 238 -6.43 -5.87 8.14
CA THR A 238 -5.20 -5.28 8.68
C THR A 238 -4.53 -4.35 7.67
N VAL A 239 -4.50 -4.73 6.38
CA VAL A 239 -4.02 -3.86 5.29
C VAL A 239 -4.97 -2.67 5.10
N ALA A 240 -6.29 -2.91 5.12
CA ALA A 240 -7.29 -1.85 5.04
C ALA A 240 -7.12 -0.82 6.18
N LEU A 241 -6.91 -1.30 7.41
CA LEU A 241 -6.63 -0.47 8.57
C LEU A 241 -5.32 0.30 8.42
N ALA A 242 -4.24 -0.34 7.94
CA ALA A 242 -2.95 0.28 7.70
C ALA A 242 -3.02 1.40 6.65
N VAL A 243 -3.76 1.21 5.55
CA VAL A 243 -4.03 2.25 4.55
C VAL A 243 -4.80 3.42 5.15
N GLY A 244 -5.83 3.14 5.95
CA GLY A 244 -6.55 4.17 6.72
C GLY A 244 -5.62 4.97 7.62
N MET A 245 -4.79 4.29 8.41
CA MET A 245 -3.80 4.91 9.31
C MET A 245 -2.68 5.64 8.56
N ALA A 246 -2.34 5.23 7.34
CA ALA A 246 -1.43 5.98 6.49
C ALA A 246 -2.06 7.30 6.07
N LEU A 247 -3.38 7.36 5.90
CA LEU A 247 -4.13 8.51 5.41
C LEU A 247 -4.95 9.18 6.53
N PRO A 248 -4.31 9.79 7.55
CA PRO A 248 -5.03 10.39 8.66
C PRO A 248 -5.90 11.53 8.14
N ALA A 249 -7.15 11.57 8.58
CA ALA A 249 -8.12 12.54 8.07
C ALA A 249 -7.70 14.00 8.32
N SER A 250 -6.91 14.24 9.37
CA SER A 250 -6.32 15.55 9.66
C SER A 250 -5.36 16.07 8.57
N ARG A 251 -4.86 15.19 7.70
CA ARG A 251 -3.91 15.54 6.62
C ARG A 251 -4.55 15.55 5.25
N ILE A 252 -5.53 14.67 5.00
CA ILE A 252 -6.08 14.45 3.66
C ILE A 252 -7.51 14.96 3.46
N GLY A 253 -8.17 15.46 4.51
CA GLY A 253 -9.53 15.97 4.43
C GLY A 253 -10.57 14.83 4.39
N GLN A 254 -11.37 14.79 3.32
CA GLN A 254 -12.48 13.83 3.21
C GLN A 254 -12.00 12.47 2.69
N LEU A 255 -12.42 11.40 3.36
CA LEU A 255 -12.17 10.02 2.95
C LEU A 255 -13.48 9.32 2.59
N GLU A 256 -13.51 8.71 1.41
CA GLU A 256 -14.61 7.91 0.90
C GLU A 256 -14.09 6.54 0.49
N VAL A 257 -14.84 5.48 0.79
CA VAL A 257 -14.56 4.13 0.28
C VAL A 257 -15.76 3.64 -0.53
N ILE A 258 -15.53 3.20 -1.76
CA ILE A 258 -16.56 2.56 -2.58
C ILE A 258 -16.45 1.05 -2.40
N ASP A 259 -17.51 0.41 -1.92
CA ASP A 259 -17.53 -1.04 -1.76
C ASP A 259 -17.70 -1.77 -3.11
N GLN A 260 -17.63 -3.11 -3.06
CA GLN A 260 -17.76 -3.95 -4.26
C GLN A 260 -19.13 -3.84 -4.96
N ARG A 261 -20.14 -3.25 -4.31
CA ARG A 261 -21.47 -3.01 -4.88
C ARG A 261 -21.59 -1.60 -5.48
N GLY A 262 -20.51 -0.81 -5.46
CA GLY A 262 -20.52 0.57 -5.93
C GLY A 262 -21.11 1.56 -4.92
N VAL A 263 -21.28 1.16 -3.65
CA VAL A 263 -21.89 2.02 -2.62
C VAL A 263 -20.81 2.76 -1.83
N ALA A 264 -21.01 4.06 -1.64
CA ALA A 264 -20.08 4.93 -0.93
C ALA A 264 -20.24 4.83 0.60
N TRP A 265 -19.09 4.70 1.27
CA TRP A 265 -18.92 4.77 2.72
C TRP A 265 -18.08 6.02 3.03
N VAL A 266 -18.69 7.04 3.63
CA VAL A 266 -18.09 8.38 3.76
C VAL A 266 -17.71 8.68 5.20
N GLY A 267 -16.45 9.02 5.45
CA GLY A 267 -15.96 9.56 6.73
C GLY A 267 -16.05 11.08 6.79
N ASP A 268 -15.94 11.65 7.99
CA ASP A 268 -15.94 13.11 8.23
C ASP A 268 -14.69 13.63 8.97
N GLY A 269 -13.73 12.74 9.23
CA GLY A 269 -12.39 13.08 9.70
C GLY A 269 -12.25 13.46 11.16
N VAL A 270 -13.31 13.35 11.97
CA VAL A 270 -13.24 13.71 13.40
C VAL A 270 -13.87 12.62 14.26
N ALA A 271 -13.03 11.90 15.01
CA ALA A 271 -13.50 10.98 16.05
C ALA A 271 -14.26 11.73 17.14
N ARG A 272 -15.48 11.29 17.45
CA ARG A 272 -16.34 11.89 18.48
C ARG A 272 -17.34 10.86 19.00
N MET A 273 -17.77 11.06 20.24
CA MET A 273 -18.93 10.35 20.78
C MET A 273 -20.21 11.04 20.27
N PRO A 274 -21.12 10.33 19.59
CA PRO A 274 -22.41 10.89 19.22
C PRO A 274 -23.32 11.05 20.45
N GLU A 275 -24.30 11.96 20.38
CA GLU A 275 -25.30 12.14 21.44
C GLU A 275 -26.13 10.88 21.67
N THR A 276 -26.50 10.21 20.58
CA THR A 276 -27.10 8.87 20.61
C THR A 276 -26.07 7.85 20.12
N PRO A 277 -25.60 6.95 21.00
CA PRO A 277 -24.67 5.89 20.60
C PRO A 277 -25.26 5.02 19.49
N SER A 278 -24.44 4.67 18.51
CA SER A 278 -24.70 3.65 17.49
C SER A 278 -24.05 2.32 17.85
N LEU A 279 -23.01 2.34 18.71
CA LEU A 279 -22.34 1.15 19.22
C LEU A 279 -22.69 0.90 20.69
N ALA A 280 -22.88 -0.38 21.02
CA ALA A 280 -23.01 -0.88 22.38
C ALA A 280 -21.76 -1.65 22.80
N VAL A 281 -21.47 -1.62 24.11
CA VAL A 281 -20.53 -2.55 24.73
C VAL A 281 -21.26 -3.85 24.98
N ALA A 282 -20.98 -4.87 24.16
CA ALA A 282 -21.60 -6.19 24.29
C ALA A 282 -21.06 -6.94 25.52
N SER A 283 -19.76 -6.81 25.78
CA SER A 283 -19.07 -7.33 26.95
C SER A 283 -17.78 -6.56 27.19
N SER A 284 -17.29 -6.58 28.43
CA SER A 284 -16.00 -6.01 28.80
C SER A 284 -15.46 -6.72 30.04
N GLY A 285 -14.15 -6.60 30.28
CA GLY A 285 -13.55 -7.18 31.48
C GLY A 285 -12.15 -6.65 31.73
N ALA A 286 -11.76 -6.66 33.00
CA ALA A 286 -10.37 -6.43 33.38
C ALA A 286 -9.51 -7.63 32.97
N GLY A 287 -8.26 -7.36 32.60
CA GLY A 287 -7.26 -8.42 32.55
C GLY A 287 -6.74 -8.77 33.93
N SER A 288 -5.92 -9.83 34.02
CA SER A 288 -5.51 -10.39 35.31
C SER A 288 -4.25 -9.77 35.91
N ASN A 289 -3.42 -9.05 35.14
CA ASN A 289 -2.19 -8.42 35.62
C ASN A 289 -1.92 -7.06 34.93
N ALA A 290 -2.60 -6.00 35.36
CA ALA A 290 -2.39 -4.66 34.82
C ALA A 290 -1.06 -3.99 35.27
N ASN A 291 -0.39 -4.51 36.31
CA ASN A 291 0.65 -3.77 37.04
C ASN A 291 2.06 -4.39 37.05
N ASP A 292 2.27 -5.57 36.46
CA ASP A 292 3.52 -6.35 36.67
C ASP A 292 4.34 -6.61 35.39
N VAL A 293 3.93 -6.06 34.24
CA VAL A 293 4.68 -6.20 32.98
C VAL A 293 5.53 -4.96 32.76
N ALA A 294 6.86 -5.12 32.72
CA ALA A 294 7.76 -4.06 32.31
C ALA A 294 7.46 -3.65 30.86
N GLY A 295 6.83 -2.49 30.66
CA GLY A 295 6.46 -2.00 29.33
C GLY A 295 5.21 -1.13 29.34
N ARG A 296 4.73 -0.78 28.14
CA ARG A 296 3.46 -0.07 27.98
C ARG A 296 2.30 -1.07 28.18
N PRO A 297 1.22 -0.69 28.89
CA PRO A 297 0.03 -1.55 29.00
C PRO A 297 -0.57 -1.89 27.63
N ARG A 298 -1.25 -3.05 27.55
CA ARG A 298 -2.04 -3.46 26.38
C ARG A 298 -3.52 -3.48 26.74
N VAL A 299 -4.36 -3.08 25.80
CA VAL A 299 -5.82 -3.20 25.89
C VAL A 299 -6.35 -3.83 24.63
N ALA A 300 -7.47 -4.57 24.71
CA ALA A 300 -8.06 -5.19 23.52
C ALA A 300 -9.41 -4.57 23.16
N VAL A 301 -9.63 -4.39 21.86
CA VAL A 301 -10.93 -3.99 21.30
C VAL A 301 -11.32 -4.98 20.23
N TYR A 302 -12.46 -5.63 20.42
CA TYR A 302 -13.14 -6.35 19.34
C TYR A 302 -14.26 -5.50 18.78
N LEU A 303 -14.10 -5.05 17.55
CA LEU A 303 -15.09 -4.30 16.80
C LEU A 303 -15.81 -5.26 15.84
N ASP A 304 -16.91 -5.84 16.31
CA ASP A 304 -17.75 -6.75 15.53
C ASP A 304 -18.93 -6.00 14.90
N LEU A 305 -18.83 -5.82 13.58
CA LEU A 305 -19.74 -5.07 12.74
C LEU A 305 -20.58 -5.98 11.84
N MET A 306 -20.55 -7.31 12.05
CA MET A 306 -21.23 -8.26 11.16
C MET A 306 -22.28 -9.12 11.89
N SER A 307 -23.30 -9.50 11.12
CA SER A 307 -24.30 -10.52 11.48
C SER A 307 -24.17 -11.71 10.52
N PRO A 308 -24.29 -12.98 10.98
CA PRO A 308 -24.56 -13.41 12.35
C PRO A 308 -23.36 -13.15 13.28
N ARG A 309 -23.59 -13.12 14.60
CA ARG A 309 -22.54 -12.91 15.61
C ARG A 309 -21.55 -14.07 15.61
N SER A 310 -20.27 -13.78 15.86
CA SER A 310 -19.20 -14.79 15.92
C SER A 310 -18.17 -14.39 16.97
N ASP A 311 -18.22 -15.05 18.13
CA ASP A 311 -17.48 -14.61 19.32
C ASP A 311 -16.34 -15.55 19.70
N ALA A 312 -16.40 -16.81 19.26
CA ALA A 312 -15.48 -17.87 19.70
C ALA A 312 -13.99 -17.51 19.54
N ALA A 313 -13.62 -16.91 18.40
CA ALA A 313 -12.23 -16.49 18.16
C ALA A 313 -11.80 -15.38 19.12
N PHE A 314 -12.69 -14.44 19.45
CA PHE A 314 -12.39 -13.35 20.38
C PHE A 314 -12.38 -13.82 21.83
N GLU A 315 -13.32 -14.68 22.22
CA GLU A 315 -13.33 -15.30 23.55
C GLU A 315 -12.04 -16.07 23.81
N ARG A 316 -11.60 -16.88 22.82
CA ARG A 316 -10.30 -17.56 22.84
C ARG A 316 -9.14 -16.57 22.97
N PHE A 317 -9.12 -15.50 22.16
CA PHE A 317 -8.10 -14.46 22.24
C PHE A 317 -8.01 -13.85 23.65
N VAL A 318 -9.15 -13.50 24.27
CA VAL A 318 -9.20 -12.94 25.62
C VAL A 318 -8.70 -13.93 26.66
N GLU A 319 -9.07 -15.21 26.56
CA GLU A 319 -8.60 -16.26 27.47
C GLU A 319 -7.07 -16.43 27.41
N GLU A 320 -6.53 -16.53 26.19
CA GLU A 320 -5.09 -16.72 25.95
C GLU A 320 -4.25 -15.49 26.34
N ASN A 321 -4.81 -14.28 26.22
CA ASN A 321 -4.08 -13.02 26.45
C ASN A 321 -4.45 -12.32 27.77
N ARG A 322 -5.30 -12.93 28.61
CA ARG A 322 -5.87 -12.28 29.82
C ARG A 322 -4.82 -11.67 30.75
N SER A 323 -3.68 -12.34 30.90
CA SER A 323 -2.57 -11.91 31.76
C SER A 323 -1.74 -10.77 31.18
N ALA A 324 -1.80 -10.54 29.87
CA ALA A 324 -1.08 -9.49 29.18
C ALA A 324 -1.92 -8.21 28.98
N LEU A 325 -3.24 -8.31 29.14
CA LEU A 325 -4.16 -7.19 28.97
C LEU A 325 -4.40 -6.47 30.30
N ALA A 326 -4.53 -5.15 30.24
CA ALA A 326 -5.08 -4.35 31.33
C ALA A 326 -6.61 -4.41 31.34
N THR A 327 -7.22 -4.32 30.16
CA THR A 327 -8.67 -4.39 29.96
C THR A 327 -9.00 -4.81 28.52
N TRP A 328 -10.23 -5.23 28.30
CA TRP A 328 -10.77 -5.51 26.97
C TRP A 328 -12.23 -5.08 26.84
N VAL A 329 -12.62 -4.73 25.62
CA VAL A 329 -13.98 -4.28 25.28
C VAL A 329 -14.43 -4.92 23.97
N HIS A 330 -15.66 -5.41 23.96
CA HIS A 330 -16.37 -5.86 22.76
C HIS A 330 -17.40 -4.82 22.35
N LEU A 331 -17.18 -4.20 21.18
CA LEU A 331 -18.06 -3.22 20.57
C LEU A 331 -18.87 -3.83 19.43
N ARG A 332 -20.17 -3.52 19.39
CA ARG A 332 -21.09 -3.95 18.32
C ARG A 332 -22.10 -2.85 17.98
N PRO A 333 -22.66 -2.83 16.75
CA PRO A 333 -23.85 -2.04 16.46
C PRO A 333 -24.98 -2.39 17.42
N ILE A 334 -25.78 -1.39 17.81
CA ILE A 334 -26.98 -1.60 18.64
C ILE A 334 -28.03 -2.44 17.91
N SER A 335 -28.06 -2.34 16.58
CA SER A 335 -28.95 -3.11 15.72
C SER A 335 -28.23 -4.32 15.12
N ASP A 336 -28.90 -5.48 15.09
CA ASP A 336 -28.40 -6.69 14.42
C ASP A 336 -28.65 -6.69 12.89
N SER A 337 -29.23 -5.60 12.35
CA SER A 337 -29.41 -5.43 10.91
C SER A 337 -28.07 -5.29 10.17
N PRO A 338 -28.01 -5.68 8.88
CA PRO A 338 -26.85 -5.36 8.04
C PRO A 338 -26.51 -3.87 8.12
N LEU A 339 -25.21 -3.55 8.16
CA LEU A 339 -24.77 -2.16 8.20
C LEU A 339 -25.25 -1.38 6.97
N ASP A 340 -25.87 -0.24 7.23
CA ASP A 340 -26.17 0.77 6.22
C ASP A 340 -24.91 1.61 5.97
N PRO A 341 -24.38 1.65 4.73
CA PRO A 341 -23.26 2.51 4.36
C PRO A 341 -23.48 4.00 4.70
N ALA A 342 -24.72 4.48 4.75
CA ALA A 342 -25.04 5.85 5.16
C ALA A 342 -24.65 6.14 6.62
N MET A 343 -24.62 5.11 7.47
CA MET A 343 -24.20 5.19 8.88
C MET A 343 -22.68 5.08 9.07
N ALA A 344 -21.91 4.87 8.00
CA ALA A 344 -20.46 4.68 8.08
C ALA A 344 -19.75 5.79 8.86
N ARG A 345 -20.19 7.03 8.66
CA ARG A 345 -19.66 8.22 9.34
C ARG A 345 -19.80 8.12 10.86
N GLU A 346 -21.02 7.89 11.33
CA GLU A 346 -21.34 7.86 12.75
C GLU A 346 -20.65 6.66 13.42
N LEU A 347 -20.70 5.49 12.79
CA LEU A 347 -20.07 4.28 13.31
C LEU A 347 -18.55 4.39 13.39
N ALA A 348 -17.89 4.93 12.36
CA ALA A 348 -16.44 5.03 12.34
C ALA A 348 -15.93 6.06 13.37
N THR A 349 -16.62 7.18 13.50
CA THR A 349 -16.26 8.24 14.45
C THR A 349 -16.45 7.81 15.90
N GLU A 350 -17.53 7.10 16.20
CA GLU A 350 -17.77 6.54 17.53
C GLU A 350 -16.79 5.41 17.84
N ALA A 351 -16.56 4.47 16.91
CA ALA A 351 -15.60 3.38 17.10
C ALA A 351 -14.20 3.94 17.41
N ALA A 352 -13.72 4.89 16.60
CA ALA A 352 -12.43 5.52 16.82
C ALA A 352 -12.37 6.30 18.13
N TYR A 353 -13.45 6.99 18.53
CA TYR A 353 -13.52 7.67 19.83
C TYR A 353 -13.34 6.69 20.98
N ARG A 354 -14.11 5.59 21.00
CA ARG A 354 -14.06 4.57 22.06
C ARG A 354 -12.70 3.87 22.12
N ILE A 355 -12.09 3.57 20.96
CA ILE A 355 -10.73 3.00 20.90
C ILE A 355 -9.71 3.96 21.50
N ARG A 356 -9.77 5.25 21.14
CA ARG A 356 -8.86 6.29 21.66
C ARG A 356 -9.05 6.53 23.15
N GLU A 357 -10.30 6.54 23.62
CA GLU A 357 -10.64 6.67 25.02
C GLU A 357 -10.07 5.49 25.82
N LEU A 358 -10.25 4.25 25.35
CA LEU A 358 -9.73 3.06 26.02
C LEU A 358 -8.20 3.10 26.13
N SER A 359 -7.50 3.47 25.05
CA SER A 359 -6.03 3.63 25.09
C SER A 359 -5.60 4.72 26.07
N SER A 360 -6.19 5.91 25.98
CA SER A 360 -5.77 7.08 26.78
C SER A 360 -6.03 6.93 28.27
N THR A 361 -7.17 6.34 28.65
CA THR A 361 -7.52 6.03 30.04
C THR A 361 -6.60 4.97 30.67
N HIS A 362 -5.91 4.17 29.85
CA HIS A 362 -4.97 3.14 30.28
C HIS A 362 -3.51 3.51 29.94
N ALA A 363 -3.12 4.76 30.25
CA ALA A 363 -1.75 5.27 30.07
C ALA A 363 -1.23 5.23 28.61
N ASN A 364 -2.11 5.56 27.66
CA ASN A 364 -1.84 5.47 26.21
C ASN A 364 -1.42 4.06 25.79
N ALA A 365 -2.15 3.06 26.28
CA ALA A 365 -1.93 1.65 26.02
C ALA A 365 -1.86 1.34 24.52
N GLU A 366 -1.09 0.32 24.17
CA GLU A 366 -1.19 -0.29 22.84
C GLU A 366 -2.52 -1.03 22.72
N VAL A 367 -3.20 -0.86 21.59
CA VAL A 367 -4.51 -1.47 21.35
C VAL A 367 -4.34 -2.71 20.48
N ASP A 368 -4.68 -3.87 21.02
CA ASP A 368 -4.96 -5.06 20.23
C ASP A 368 -6.33 -4.88 19.58
N LEU A 369 -6.35 -4.55 18.28
CA LEU A 369 -7.57 -4.24 17.54
C LEU A 369 -7.94 -5.39 16.61
N LEU A 370 -9.07 -6.01 16.93
CA LEU A 370 -9.66 -7.09 16.16
C LEU A 370 -10.90 -6.51 15.48
N ILE A 371 -10.94 -6.53 14.15
CA ILE A 371 -12.09 -6.02 13.37
C ILE A 371 -12.75 -7.19 12.67
N ARG A 372 -14.06 -7.29 12.81
CA ARG A 372 -14.91 -8.16 12.00
C ARG A 372 -15.94 -7.30 11.31
N GLY A 373 -15.73 -6.99 10.03
CA GLY A 373 -16.57 -6.01 9.35
C GLY A 373 -16.19 -5.76 7.90
N PRO A 374 -16.91 -4.84 7.23
CA PRO A 374 -16.56 -4.40 5.89
C PRO A 374 -15.18 -3.73 5.84
N PHE A 375 -14.41 -3.97 4.77
CA PHE A 375 -13.09 -3.35 4.58
C PHE A 375 -13.15 -1.81 4.62
N ALA A 376 -14.27 -1.23 4.15
CA ALA A 376 -14.51 0.20 4.21
C ALA A 376 -14.47 0.75 5.65
N MET A 377 -15.05 0.03 6.60
CA MET A 377 -15.03 0.44 8.01
C MET A 377 -13.62 0.36 8.60
N ALA A 378 -12.81 -0.64 8.23
CA ALA A 378 -11.42 -0.73 8.68
C ALA A 378 -10.59 0.47 8.20
N ILE A 379 -10.75 0.90 6.93
CA ILE A 379 -10.11 2.10 6.40
C ILE A 379 -10.57 3.36 7.15
N LEU A 380 -11.88 3.55 7.27
CA LEU A 380 -12.46 4.76 7.88
C LEU A 380 -12.06 4.88 9.35
N VAL A 381 -12.14 3.79 10.12
CA VAL A 381 -11.68 3.75 11.51
C VAL A 381 -10.18 4.04 11.58
N GLY A 382 -9.36 3.38 10.75
CA GLY A 382 -7.91 3.60 10.70
C GLY A 382 -7.54 5.07 10.49
N SER A 383 -8.25 5.78 9.61
CA SER A 383 -8.03 7.21 9.33
C SER A 383 -8.24 8.15 10.53
N LEU A 384 -8.92 7.65 11.57
CA LEU A 384 -9.28 8.36 12.79
C LEU A 384 -8.47 7.92 14.02
N LEU A 385 -7.61 6.90 13.88
CA LEU A 385 -6.74 6.37 14.94
C LEU A 385 -5.36 7.07 14.98
N ASN A 386 -5.32 8.36 14.63
CA ASN A 386 -4.10 9.14 14.73
C ASN A 386 -3.56 9.07 16.17
N THR A 387 -2.24 8.92 16.32
CA THR A 387 -1.51 8.76 17.61
C THR A 387 -1.77 7.48 18.42
N VAL A 388 -2.70 6.61 18.01
CA VAL A 388 -2.93 5.32 18.67
C VAL A 388 -1.95 4.29 18.11
N ARG A 389 -1.36 3.50 19.02
CA ARG A 389 -0.57 2.32 18.64
C ARG A 389 -1.50 1.12 18.58
N VAL A 390 -1.48 0.42 17.46
CA VAL A 390 -2.39 -0.68 17.21
C VAL A 390 -1.60 -1.93 16.84
N THR A 391 -1.84 -3.05 17.50
CA THR A 391 -1.55 -4.36 16.92
C THR A 391 -2.84 -4.84 16.26
N ALA A 392 -2.79 -5.02 14.94
CA ALA A 392 -3.93 -5.39 14.12
C ALA A 392 -3.93 -6.90 13.84
N TYR A 393 -5.09 -7.53 13.91
CA TYR A 393 -5.25 -8.97 13.78
C TYR A 393 -6.07 -9.36 12.56
N GLU A 394 -5.68 -10.42 11.87
CA GLU A 394 -6.51 -11.13 10.90
C GLU A 394 -7.17 -12.33 11.55
N TRP A 395 -8.35 -12.69 11.04
CA TRP A 395 -9.02 -13.92 11.44
C TRP A 395 -8.53 -15.09 10.59
N ASP A 396 -8.25 -16.21 11.25
CA ASP A 396 -7.87 -17.47 10.62
C ASP A 396 -8.67 -18.63 11.22
N ASP A 397 -9.00 -19.62 10.39
CA ASP A 397 -9.70 -20.85 10.76
C ASP A 397 -8.94 -22.12 10.43
N THR A 398 -7.70 -22.03 9.94
CA THR A 398 -6.92 -23.19 9.49
C THR A 398 -6.70 -24.22 10.60
N GLU A 399 -6.36 -23.77 11.81
CA GLU A 399 -6.23 -24.60 13.02
C GLU A 399 -7.42 -24.40 14.00
N GLY A 400 -8.54 -23.92 13.48
CA GLY A 400 -9.70 -23.47 14.25
C GLY A 400 -9.74 -21.94 14.40
N PRO A 401 -10.90 -21.38 14.78
CA PRO A 401 -11.14 -19.94 14.76
C PRO A 401 -10.22 -19.21 15.74
N ALA A 402 -9.34 -18.38 15.22
CA ALA A 402 -8.37 -17.61 15.98
C ALA A 402 -8.11 -16.25 15.33
N TYR A 403 -7.57 -15.34 16.11
CA TYR A 403 -7.06 -14.07 15.63
C TYR A 403 -5.53 -14.06 15.68
N VAL A 404 -4.92 -13.84 14.53
CA VAL A 404 -3.47 -13.89 14.34
C VAL A 404 -2.95 -12.45 14.25
N PRO A 405 -2.00 -12.03 15.11
CA PRO A 405 -1.42 -10.69 15.03
C PRO A 405 -0.67 -10.54 13.71
N THR A 406 -0.95 -9.48 12.95
CA THR A 406 -0.43 -9.32 11.58
C THR A 406 0.46 -8.10 11.41
N LEU A 407 0.06 -6.95 11.96
CA LEU A 407 0.79 -5.69 11.81
C LEU A 407 0.81 -4.92 13.14
N ARG A 408 1.94 -4.28 13.47
CA ARG A 408 1.96 -3.14 14.39
C ARG A 408 1.87 -1.85 13.62
N LEU A 409 0.95 -0.96 14.02
CA LEU A 409 0.62 0.26 13.31
C LEU A 409 0.74 1.50 14.20
N LEU A 410 1.18 2.63 13.60
CA LEU A 410 1.22 3.95 14.23
C LEU A 410 1.14 5.08 13.19
N SER A 411 0.01 5.80 13.18
CA SER A 411 -0.26 6.92 12.29
C SER A 411 0.42 8.22 12.77
N SER A 412 1.73 8.39 12.52
CA SER A 412 2.44 9.69 12.61
C SER A 412 3.97 9.61 12.45
N MET A 413 4.54 8.51 11.97
CA MET A 413 6.00 8.35 11.88
C MET A 413 6.50 8.70 10.48
N THR A 414 7.74 9.21 10.40
CA THR A 414 8.45 9.43 9.13
C THR A 414 8.58 8.15 8.30
N GLU A 415 8.65 7.00 8.97
CA GLU A 415 8.82 5.66 8.37
C GLU A 415 7.50 5.03 7.87
N GLY A 416 6.35 5.71 8.01
CA GLY A 416 5.05 5.19 7.59
C GLY A 416 4.20 4.60 8.71
N ALA A 417 2.99 4.15 8.34
CA ALA A 417 1.98 3.67 9.30
C ALA A 417 2.23 2.25 9.80
N ILE A 418 2.98 1.42 9.06
CA ILE A 418 3.35 0.06 9.45
C ILE A 418 4.71 0.10 10.14
N ARG A 419 4.78 -0.41 11.37
CA ARG A 419 5.99 -0.44 12.19
C ARG A 419 6.69 -1.79 12.15
N GLU A 420 5.91 -2.85 12.09
CA GLU A 420 6.37 -4.22 12.17
C GLU A 420 5.35 -5.13 11.49
N VAL A 421 5.86 -6.13 10.76
CA VAL A 421 5.09 -7.26 10.22
C VAL A 421 5.26 -8.42 11.18
N LEU A 422 4.16 -9.04 11.61
CA LEU A 422 4.14 -10.00 12.72
C LEU A 422 3.89 -11.47 12.31
N ILE A 423 3.59 -11.72 11.02
CA ILE A 423 3.32 -13.05 10.46
C ILE A 423 4.47 -13.59 9.62
#